data_AF-K1SU84-F1
#
_entry.id   AF-K1SU84-F1
#
_cell.length_a   1.000
_cell.length_b   1.000
_cell.length_c   1.000
_cell.angle_alpha   90.00
_cell.angle_beta   90.00
_cell.angle_gamma   90.00
#
_symmetry.space_group_name_H-M   'P 1'
#
loop_
_entity.id
_entity.type
_entity.pdbx_description
1 polymer ?
#
loop_
_entity_poly.entity_id
_entity_poly.type
_entity_poly.pdbx_seq_one_letter_code
_entity_poly.pdbx_strand_id
1 'polypeptide(L)'
;MEYKGFDLNISTYGVLNYHVSDDIYNSLNSCYGYGNKEVGMLDANRWSEDGTYLSSVPRTYAANNATLAWNDLFSSRKIQNAAYWKIANVELGYNFPDKWFGGYVSGVRLYVSAQNLYTFTGYHGYNVDYAGGTFTPGYNF
;
A
#
# COMPACT_ATOMS: atom_id res chain seq x y z
N MET A 1 15.32 -14.24 -17.80
CA MET A 1 15.08 -14.82 -19.14
C MET A 1 16.11 -14.25 -20.10
N GLU A 2 16.63 -15.02 -21.03
CA GLU A 2 17.63 -14.54 -21.99
C GLU A 2 17.23 -14.94 -23.41
N TYR A 3 17.31 -14.02 -24.36
CA TYR A 3 17.03 -14.28 -25.77
C TYR A 3 17.83 -13.33 -26.67
N LYS A 4 18.65 -13.90 -27.57
CA LYS A 4 19.43 -13.16 -28.58
C LYS A 4 20.23 -11.97 -28.01
N GLY A 5 20.84 -12.15 -26.84
CA GLY A 5 21.62 -11.13 -26.15
C GLY A 5 20.80 -10.20 -25.26
N PHE A 6 19.46 -10.20 -25.36
CA PHE A 6 18.61 -9.53 -24.38
C PHE A 6 18.47 -10.39 -23.13
N ASP A 7 18.57 -9.76 -21.97
CA ASP A 7 18.32 -10.38 -20.69
C ASP A 7 17.26 -9.59 -19.90
N LEU A 8 16.33 -10.31 -19.28
CA LEU A 8 15.27 -9.73 -18.44
C LEU A 8 15.32 -10.39 -17.06
N ASN A 9 15.48 -9.55 -16.04
CA ASN A 9 15.40 -9.93 -14.63
C ASN A 9 14.19 -9.23 -13.99
N ILE A 10 13.35 -10.00 -13.29
CA ILE A 10 12.22 -9.49 -12.52
C ILE A 10 12.32 -10.10 -11.13
N SER A 11 12.48 -9.23 -10.12
CA SER A 11 12.47 -9.61 -8.72
C SER A 11 11.15 -9.18 -8.09
N THR A 12 10.46 -10.13 -7.46
CA THR A 12 9.20 -9.87 -6.75
C THR A 12 9.22 -10.52 -5.37
N TYR A 13 8.51 -9.91 -4.42
CA TYR A 13 8.31 -10.48 -3.08
C TYR A 13 6.93 -10.09 -2.56
N GLY A 14 6.40 -10.84 -1.60
CA GLY A 14 5.09 -10.57 -1.03
C GLY A 14 4.84 -11.32 0.25
N VAL A 15 3.77 -10.94 0.95
CA VAL A 15 3.31 -11.56 2.19
C VAL A 15 1.81 -11.82 2.07
N LEU A 16 1.42 -13.06 2.35
CA LEU A 16 0.02 -13.49 2.39
C LEU A 16 -0.49 -13.52 3.83
N ASN A 17 -1.80 -13.40 4.01
CA ASN A 17 -2.46 -13.41 5.32
C ASN A 17 -1.88 -12.37 6.32
N TYR A 18 -1.54 -11.19 5.81
CA TYR A 18 -0.97 -10.11 6.61
C TYR A 18 -2.07 -9.12 7.00
N HIS A 19 -2.21 -8.85 8.29
CA HIS A 19 -3.23 -7.94 8.83
C HIS A 19 -2.56 -6.87 9.70
N VAL A 20 -2.94 -5.61 9.49
CA VAL A 20 -2.32 -4.45 10.15
C VAL A 20 -3.40 -3.51 10.66
N SER A 21 -3.16 -2.92 11.82
CA SER A 21 -3.86 -1.72 12.29
C SER A 21 -2.98 -0.51 11.99
N ASP A 22 -3.49 0.44 11.22
CA ASP A 22 -2.78 1.65 10.82
C ASP A 22 -3.38 2.84 11.57
N ASP A 23 -2.62 3.46 12.45
CA ASP A 23 -3.12 4.54 13.30
C ASP A 23 -3.40 5.82 12.51
N ILE A 24 -2.63 6.12 11.46
CA ILE A 24 -2.90 7.25 10.56
C ILE A 24 -4.25 7.04 9.88
N TYR A 25 -4.44 5.89 9.25
CA TYR A 25 -5.69 5.56 8.57
C TYR A 25 -6.86 5.57 9.55
N ASN A 26 -6.67 4.99 10.74
CA ASN A 26 -7.69 4.91 11.79
C ASN A 26 -8.05 6.28 12.38
N SER A 27 -7.09 7.20 12.46
CA SER A 27 -7.26 8.58 12.93
C SER A 27 -7.99 9.44 11.90
N LEU A 28 -7.61 9.32 10.62
CA LEU A 28 -8.31 9.97 9.51
C LEU A 28 -9.73 9.41 9.32
N ASN A 29 -9.93 8.13 9.67
CA ASN A 29 -11.23 7.46 9.71
C ASN A 29 -11.89 7.45 11.11
N SER A 30 -11.45 8.34 12.01
CA SER A 30 -12.15 8.55 13.27
C SER A 30 -13.43 9.34 13.04
N CYS A 31 -14.54 8.85 13.59
CA CYS A 31 -15.84 9.52 13.54
C CYS A 31 -15.96 10.72 14.51
N TYR A 32 -14.89 11.03 15.25
CA TYR A 32 -14.85 12.04 16.29
C TYR A 32 -13.89 13.19 15.96
N GLY A 33 -14.29 14.40 16.38
CA GLY A 33 -13.43 15.58 16.43
C GLY A 33 -13.45 16.46 15.18
N TYR A 34 -12.69 17.55 15.22
CA TYR A 34 -12.68 18.62 14.21
C TYR A 34 -11.49 18.56 13.23
N GLY A 35 -10.63 17.55 13.35
CA GLY A 35 -9.47 17.40 12.47
C GLY A 35 -9.87 17.03 11.04
N ASN A 36 -8.94 17.22 10.10
CA ASN A 36 -9.11 16.76 8.72
C ASN A 36 -9.34 15.25 8.67
N LYS A 37 -10.23 14.81 7.77
CA LYS A 37 -10.65 13.41 7.62
C LYS A 37 -10.42 12.91 6.21
N GLU A 38 -10.41 11.60 6.08
CA GLU A 38 -10.41 10.90 4.79
C GLU A 38 -11.70 11.24 3.99
N VAL A 39 -11.61 11.28 2.66
CA VAL A 39 -12.71 11.78 1.80
C VAL A 39 -13.96 10.91 1.89
N GLY A 40 -13.82 9.60 2.07
CA GLY A 40 -14.90 8.65 2.33
C GLY A 40 -15.69 8.95 3.61
N MET A 41 -15.19 9.76 4.54
CA MET A 41 -16.00 10.26 5.66
C MET A 41 -17.17 11.16 5.24
N LEU A 42 -17.17 11.66 4.00
CA LEU A 42 -18.33 12.35 3.42
C LEU A 42 -19.53 11.41 3.21
N ASP A 43 -19.32 10.10 3.23
CA ASP A 43 -20.40 9.11 3.18
C ASP A 43 -21.02 8.84 4.54
N ALA A 44 -20.47 9.39 5.63
CA ALA A 44 -21.11 9.37 6.93
C ALA A 44 -22.47 10.09 6.87
N ASN A 45 -23.45 9.60 7.63
CA ASN A 45 -24.80 10.19 7.71
C ASN A 45 -25.61 10.13 6.40
N ARG A 46 -25.19 9.35 5.40
CA ARG A 46 -26.03 9.11 4.21
C ARG A 46 -27.21 8.20 4.55
N TRP A 47 -28.39 8.72 4.28
CA TRP A 47 -29.67 8.05 4.44
C TRP A 47 -30.40 8.00 3.11
N SER A 48 -31.12 6.91 2.88
CA SER A 48 -32.11 6.78 1.81
C SER A 48 -33.36 7.58 2.15
N GLU A 49 -34.11 7.98 1.13
CA GLU A 49 -35.42 8.64 1.28
C GLU A 49 -36.42 7.79 2.08
N ASP A 50 -36.23 6.47 2.09
CA ASP A 50 -37.05 5.49 2.83
C ASP A 50 -36.67 5.33 4.31
N GLY A 51 -35.65 6.04 4.80
CA GLY A 51 -35.22 5.89 6.19
C GLY A 51 -34.19 4.78 6.43
N THR A 52 -33.48 4.33 5.40
CA THR A 52 -32.41 3.31 5.57
C THR A 52 -31.02 3.94 5.56
N TYR A 53 -30.15 3.52 6.47
CA TYR A 53 -28.73 3.93 6.44
C TYR A 53 -28.03 3.31 5.23
N LEU A 54 -27.44 4.13 4.36
CA LEU A 54 -26.88 3.68 3.07
C LEU A 54 -25.37 3.46 3.09
N SER A 55 -24.70 3.73 4.21
CA SER A 55 -23.24 3.74 4.29
C SER A 55 -22.70 2.77 5.33
N SER A 56 -21.50 2.23 5.11
CA SER A 56 -20.75 1.50 6.14
C SER A 56 -19.88 2.42 7.01
N VAL A 57 -19.82 3.71 6.66
CA VAL A 57 -19.07 4.73 7.41
C VAL A 57 -19.91 5.15 8.63
N PRO A 58 -19.37 5.16 9.86
CA PRO A 58 -20.13 5.57 11.03
C PRO A 58 -20.51 7.05 10.98
N ARG A 59 -21.63 7.39 11.63
CA ARG A 59 -22.01 8.78 11.88
C ARG A 59 -20.87 9.54 12.56
N THR A 60 -20.54 10.70 12.00
CA THR A 60 -19.57 11.65 12.57
C THR A 60 -20.20 12.54 13.63
N TYR A 61 -19.41 12.95 14.63
CA TYR A 61 -19.83 13.87 15.67
C TYR A 61 -18.67 14.77 16.14
N ALA A 62 -19.01 16.04 16.40
CA ALA A 62 -18.06 17.09 16.74
C ALA A 62 -17.56 17.01 18.20
N ALA A 63 -18.48 16.78 19.14
CA ALA A 63 -18.19 16.56 20.55
C ALA A 63 -18.69 15.19 20.97
N ASN A 64 -17.87 14.44 21.71
CA ASN A 64 -18.27 13.14 22.21
C ASN A 64 -19.16 13.30 23.44
N ASN A 65 -20.47 13.38 23.21
CA ASN A 65 -21.47 13.34 24.28
C ASN A 65 -21.90 11.90 24.64
N ALA A 66 -21.29 10.89 24.02
CA ALA A 66 -21.55 9.49 24.35
C ALA A 66 -20.62 9.05 25.48
N THR A 67 -21.17 8.30 26.44
CA THR A 67 -20.40 7.69 27.53
C THR A 67 -19.32 6.73 27.01
N LEU A 68 -19.44 6.27 25.75
CA LEU A 68 -18.51 5.38 25.05
C LEU A 68 -18.45 5.73 23.55
N ALA A 69 -17.24 5.94 23.02
CA ALA A 69 -16.96 6.21 21.60
C ALA A 69 -17.05 4.93 20.74
N TRP A 70 -18.20 4.24 20.75
CA TRP A 70 -18.31 2.85 20.26
C TRP A 70 -17.74 2.60 18.85
N ASN A 71 -17.86 3.56 17.94
CA ASN A 71 -17.40 3.43 16.55
C ASN A 71 -15.90 3.65 16.35
N ASP A 72 -15.21 4.19 17.35
CA ASP A 72 -13.75 4.40 17.35
C ASP A 72 -12.99 3.46 18.30
N LEU A 73 -13.70 2.64 19.08
CA LEU A 73 -13.10 1.55 19.84
C LEU A 73 -12.40 0.55 18.90
N PHE A 74 -11.31 -0.03 19.40
CA PHE A 74 -10.58 -1.04 18.67
C PHE A 74 -11.48 -2.25 18.39
N SER A 75 -11.60 -2.58 17.11
CA SER A 75 -12.47 -3.64 16.60
C SER A 75 -11.95 -4.08 15.23
N SER A 76 -12.58 -5.08 14.62
CA SER A 76 -12.25 -5.52 13.26
C SER A 76 -12.29 -4.38 12.22
N ARG A 77 -13.05 -3.30 12.46
CA ARG A 77 -13.06 -2.09 11.62
C ARG A 77 -11.69 -1.39 11.54
N LYS A 78 -10.88 -1.52 12.59
CA LYS A 78 -9.55 -0.87 12.68
C LYS A 78 -8.44 -1.75 12.08
N ILE A 79 -8.77 -2.97 11.64
CA ILE A 79 -7.84 -3.94 11.08
C ILE A 79 -8.05 -4.00 9.56
N GLN A 80 -6.97 -3.90 8.81
CA GLN A 80 -6.98 -4.00 7.36
C GLN A 80 -6.22 -5.24 6.90
N ASN A 81 -6.66 -5.81 5.78
CA ASN A 81 -5.87 -6.81 5.07
C ASN A 81 -4.74 -6.10 4.32
N ALA A 82 -3.53 -6.25 4.84
CA ALA A 82 -2.30 -5.70 4.32
C ALA A 82 -1.52 -6.72 3.49
N ALA A 83 -2.12 -7.84 3.08
CA ALA A 83 -1.47 -8.76 2.15
C ALA A 83 -1.06 -8.01 0.88
N TYR A 84 0.16 -8.28 0.41
CA TYR A 84 0.70 -7.59 -0.73
C TYR A 84 1.64 -8.46 -1.56
N TRP A 85 1.77 -8.08 -2.82
CA TRP A 85 2.78 -8.60 -3.74
C TRP A 85 3.43 -7.41 -4.47
N LYS A 86 4.75 -7.35 -4.44
CA LYS A 86 5.52 -6.21 -4.94
C LYS A 86 6.50 -6.64 -6.03
N ILE A 87 6.54 -5.85 -7.10
CA ILE A 87 7.56 -5.90 -8.14
C ILE A 87 8.69 -4.96 -7.70
N ALA A 88 9.72 -5.57 -7.08
CA ALA A 88 10.80 -4.86 -6.42
C ALA A 88 11.80 -4.28 -7.43
N ASN A 89 12.15 -5.06 -8.43
CA ASN A 89 13.10 -4.67 -9.46
C ASN A 89 12.71 -5.31 -10.80
N VAL A 90 12.73 -4.51 -11.85
CA VAL A 90 12.70 -4.99 -13.23
C VAL A 90 13.94 -4.43 -13.92
N GLU A 91 14.76 -5.30 -14.49
CA GLU A 91 15.95 -4.94 -15.24
C GLU A 91 15.90 -5.59 -16.63
N LEU A 92 16.02 -4.76 -17.67
CA LEU A 92 16.17 -5.19 -19.05
C LEU A 92 17.55 -4.80 -19.53
N GLY A 93 18.35 -5.81 -19.89
CA GLY A 93 19.69 -5.67 -20.42
C GLY A 93 19.83 -6.16 -21.85
N TYR A 94 20.85 -5.66 -22.53
CA TYR A 94 21.34 -6.16 -23.80
C TYR A 94 22.86 -6.31 -23.75
N ASN A 95 23.32 -7.53 -24.00
CA ASN A 95 24.72 -7.89 -24.11
C ASN A 95 25.14 -7.77 -25.59
N PHE A 96 26.06 -6.85 -25.85
CA PHE A 96 26.55 -6.63 -27.21
C PHE A 96 27.51 -7.75 -27.61
N PRO A 97 27.46 -8.26 -28.86
CA PRO A 97 28.40 -9.28 -29.31
C PRO A 97 29.84 -8.77 -29.31
N ASP A 98 30.77 -9.49 -28.69
CA ASP A 98 32.20 -9.11 -28.60
C ASP A 98 32.84 -8.83 -29.98
N LYS A 99 32.36 -9.50 -31.03
CA LYS A 99 32.78 -9.27 -32.43
C LYS A 99 32.58 -7.83 -32.91
N TRP A 100 31.67 -7.06 -32.32
CA TRP A 100 31.46 -5.65 -32.67
C TRP A 100 32.60 -4.74 -32.22
N PHE A 101 33.41 -5.18 -31.25
CA PHE A 101 34.51 -4.39 -30.67
C PHE A 101 35.90 -4.89 -31.08
N GLY A 102 35.99 -5.81 -32.04
CA GLY A 102 37.26 -6.23 -32.64
C GLY A 102 38.29 -6.81 -31.65
N GLY A 103 37.86 -7.28 -30.48
CA GLY A 103 38.74 -7.85 -29.45
C GLY A 103 39.41 -6.82 -28.51
N TYR A 104 39.15 -5.52 -28.67
CA TYR A 104 39.68 -4.49 -27.77
C TYR A 104 38.91 -4.38 -26.45
N VAL A 105 37.62 -4.71 -26.48
CA VAL A 105 36.70 -4.66 -25.35
C VAL A 105 35.79 -5.89 -25.41
N SER A 106 35.55 -6.54 -24.28
CA SER A 106 34.64 -7.69 -24.15
C SER A 106 33.63 -7.46 -23.04
N GLY A 107 32.45 -8.09 -23.15
CA GLY A 107 31.43 -8.06 -22.10
C GLY A 107 30.72 -6.72 -21.95
N VAL A 108 30.54 -5.96 -23.04
CA VAL A 108 29.78 -4.71 -23.00
C VAL A 108 28.29 -5.02 -22.84
N ARG A 109 27.68 -4.47 -21.79
CA ARG A 109 26.24 -4.57 -21.52
C ARG A 109 25.64 -3.19 -21.29
N LEU A 110 24.49 -2.94 -21.93
CA LEU A 110 23.63 -1.80 -21.62
C LEU A 110 22.38 -2.32 -20.92
N TYR A 111 21.95 -1.67 -19.85
CA TYR A 111 20.74 -2.05 -19.14
C TYR A 111 19.95 -0.83 -18.68
N VAL A 112 18.64 -1.03 -18.51
CA VAL A 112 17.72 -0.11 -17.86
C VAL A 112 17.05 -0.85 -16.72
N SER A 113 16.95 -0.21 -15.55
CA SER A 113 16.30 -0.79 -14.39
C SER A 113 15.29 0.15 -13.76
N ALA A 114 14.24 -0.42 -13.20
CA ALA A 114 13.22 0.26 -12.42
C ALA A 114 13.06 -0.44 -11.07
N GLN A 115 13.05 0.34 -9.99
CA GLN A 115 12.91 -0.14 -8.62
C GLN A 115 11.55 0.25 -8.05
N ASN A 116 10.98 -0.61 -7.20
CA ASN A 116 9.66 -0.43 -6.59
C ASN A 116 8.57 -0.11 -7.64
N LEU A 117 8.58 -0.86 -8.74
CA LEU A 117 7.77 -0.55 -9.92
C LEU A 117 6.27 -0.54 -9.60
N TYR A 118 5.81 -1.54 -8.83
CA TYR A 118 4.40 -1.63 -8.45
C TYR A 118 4.20 -2.53 -7.23
N THR A 119 3.21 -2.21 -6.40
CA THR A 119 2.77 -3.02 -5.26
C THR A 119 1.28 -3.30 -5.38
N PHE A 120 0.92 -4.56 -5.56
CA PHE A 120 -0.46 -5.04 -5.44
C PHE A 120 -0.80 -5.18 -3.95
N THR A 121 -1.72 -4.37 -3.44
CA THR A 121 -2.18 -4.44 -2.06
C THR A 121 -3.60 -3.91 -1.90
N GLY A 122 -4.34 -4.43 -0.91
CA GLY A 122 -5.62 -3.87 -0.45
C GLY A 122 -5.46 -2.92 0.75
N TYR A 123 -4.22 -2.61 1.12
CA TYR A 123 -3.90 -1.69 2.20
C TYR A 123 -4.16 -0.24 1.79
N HIS A 124 -4.87 0.53 2.63
CA HIS A 124 -5.21 1.92 2.35
C HIS A 124 -4.17 2.93 2.89
N GLY A 125 -3.14 2.45 3.60
CA GLY A 125 -2.04 3.27 4.08
C GLY A 125 -0.98 3.56 3.03
N TYR A 126 0.00 4.40 3.37
CA TYR A 126 0.98 4.92 2.42
C TYR A 126 1.89 3.85 1.81
N ASN A 127 2.43 2.96 2.64
CA ASN A 127 3.30 1.89 2.16
C ASN A 127 3.18 0.66 3.05
N VAL A 128 2.82 -0.46 2.45
CA VAL A 128 2.51 -1.73 3.13
C VAL A 128 3.75 -2.44 3.67
N ASP A 129 4.92 -2.20 3.07
CA ASP A 129 6.20 -2.72 3.55
C ASP A 129 6.90 -1.77 4.53
N TYR A 130 6.32 -0.58 4.76
CA TYR A 130 6.77 0.38 5.74
C TYR A 130 5.89 0.27 6.99
N ALA A 131 6.32 -0.57 7.91
CA ALA A 131 5.69 -0.65 9.22
C ALA A 131 6.66 -0.13 10.28
N GLY A 132 6.48 1.12 10.71
CA GLY A 132 6.91 1.63 12.01
C GLY A 132 8.40 1.85 12.27
N GLY A 133 9.28 1.40 11.38
CA GLY A 133 10.75 1.47 11.54
C GLY A 133 11.40 0.08 11.58
N THR A 134 12.74 0.05 11.47
CA THR A 134 13.57 -1.15 11.29
C THR A 134 13.38 -2.26 12.34
N PHE A 135 12.72 -1.98 13.47
CA PHE A 135 12.58 -2.91 14.60
C PHE A 135 11.13 -3.20 15.05
N THR A 136 10.11 -2.64 14.40
CA THR A 136 8.70 -2.84 14.81
C THR A 136 7.76 -3.07 13.62
N PRO A 137 7.84 -4.23 12.95
CA PRO A 137 6.90 -4.57 11.91
C PRO A 137 5.50 -4.78 12.51
N GLY A 138 4.51 -3.98 12.05
CA GLY A 138 3.09 -4.11 12.37
C GLY A 138 2.39 -2.90 13.00
N TYR A 139 3.10 -1.81 13.29
CA TYR A 139 2.54 -0.56 13.82
C TYR A 139 3.01 0.62 12.97
N ASN A 140 2.09 1.40 12.40
CA ASN A 140 2.38 2.71 11.79
C ASN A 140 1.76 3.78 12.69
N PHE A 141 2.59 4.70 13.21
CA PHE A 141 2.15 5.87 14.00
C PHE A 141 1.41 6.87 13.14
#